data_AF-A0A0R2SLN6-F1
#
_entry.id   AF-A0A0R2SLN6-F1
#
_cell.length_a   1.000
_cell.length_b   1.000
_cell.length_c   1.000
_cell.angle_alpha   90.00
_cell.angle_beta   90.00
_cell.angle_gamma   90.00
#
_symmetry.space_group_name_H-M   'P 1'
#
loop_
_entity.id
_entity.type
_entity.pdbx_description
1 polymer ?
#
loop_
_entity_poly.entity_id
_entity_poly.type
_entity_poly.pdbx_seq_one_letter_code
_entity_poly.pdbx_strand_id
1 'polypeptide(L)'
;MKNRSRGVALLAFALVLSLIPFSANSKSHSAGPLGPPCGIYKVKKNEVITGVNFPKGSYQINAFGISCSKVLGKKGLFAKFLKLKDKDPLPKPWKYLSEAIGAPKFSSGPGVGFRVQLISQSTPTQTPTQTPTPTPSPTVTPSATPSPTPTVSATPTPSPTQTVKDVVYQPPTEPSENIELCKIKDVSKTRGMTGAGFPEWNALTAKSGTVKWALIPIDFSDFPGEANFRARVDEQMKLLTEWFDVVSEGKFKVQWVVADNWVRLPGKSSDYVIPKSVNVNDAANGPKLFQDAMSASDPVFDFTNIQTVNFILPKGQTFIGEGSQGFPWDQVVKDLRTNEGQIASYSIPGTFFDAPEREYWSYWAHEFGHAIGLGHVGGWSELPINTFNPFDILGGQDGPTRELSGWMRFFGRWIPDERVFCRQASQIREIEMTLAPLSGSQPGLRLAILPISQSRAVIIESRRYTKFSCGIDTKNGVLVYIYDATKGHGEEFLIPQAPTTRPIESHNVGKKPCMTTPIPDPLLYEGEKVSVEGLTIQVLLHGNYDRIKITKNS
;
A
#
# COMPACT_ATOMS: atom_id res chain seq x y z
N MET A 1 -50.88 -39.08 40.31
CA MET A 1 -51.03 -40.34 39.54
C MET A 1 -50.58 -40.09 38.10
N LYS A 2 -49.74 -40.99 37.58
CA LYS A 2 -49.19 -41.01 36.21
C LYS A 2 -50.30 -41.15 35.16
N ASN A 3 -50.16 -40.52 33.98
CA ASN A 3 -49.91 -41.31 32.75
C ASN A 3 -49.49 -40.47 31.54
N ARG A 4 -48.50 -41.01 30.81
CA ARG A 4 -48.08 -40.65 29.45
C ARG A 4 -48.79 -41.56 28.45
N SER A 5 -49.11 -41.05 27.24
CA SER A 5 -49.09 -41.77 25.95
C SER A 5 -49.42 -40.77 24.82
N ARG A 6 -48.47 -40.35 23.97
CA ARG A 6 -48.15 -40.81 22.59
C ARG A 6 -49.29 -40.70 21.55
N GLY A 7 -49.05 -39.94 20.46
CA GLY A 7 -49.69 -40.21 19.15
C GLY A 7 -49.98 -39.02 18.20
N VAL A 8 -49.00 -38.62 17.38
CA VAL A 8 -49.03 -38.32 15.93
C VAL A 8 -50.04 -37.31 15.29
N ALA A 9 -49.44 -36.27 14.68
CA ALA A 9 -49.70 -35.52 13.43
C ALA A 9 -51.03 -34.77 13.16
N LEU A 10 -50.90 -33.46 12.90
CA LEU A 10 -51.49 -32.81 11.72
C LEU A 10 -50.67 -31.57 11.32
N LEU A 11 -50.22 -31.55 10.07
CA LEU A 11 -49.61 -30.40 9.39
C LEU A 11 -50.63 -29.27 9.23
N ALA A 12 -50.21 -28.03 9.50
CA ALA A 12 -50.79 -26.84 8.88
C ALA A 12 -49.68 -25.82 8.61
N PHE A 13 -49.27 -25.73 7.35
CA PHE A 13 -48.41 -24.68 6.82
C PHE A 13 -49.25 -23.40 6.68
N ALA A 14 -48.95 -22.37 7.47
CA ALA A 14 -49.46 -21.01 7.24
C ALA A 14 -48.33 -20.16 6.65
N LEU A 15 -48.46 -19.90 5.34
CA LEU A 15 -47.58 -19.03 4.56
C LEU A 15 -47.92 -17.57 4.91
N VAL A 16 -47.08 -16.88 5.69
CA VAL A 16 -47.18 -15.43 5.85
C VAL A 16 -46.26 -14.77 4.84
N LEU A 17 -46.85 -14.30 3.75
CA LEU A 17 -46.20 -13.55 2.68
C LEU A 17 -46.02 -12.09 3.15
N SER A 18 -44.92 -11.79 3.85
CA SER A 18 -44.54 -10.40 4.12
C SER A 18 -43.85 -9.80 2.90
N LEU A 19 -44.61 -9.06 2.10
CA LEU A 19 -44.12 -8.18 1.02
C LEU A 19 -43.31 -7.03 1.63
N ILE A 20 -41.98 -7.16 1.60
CA ILE A 20 -41.06 -6.04 1.80
C ILE A 20 -40.71 -5.50 0.40
N PRO A 21 -40.91 -4.20 0.11
CA PRO A 21 -40.55 -3.64 -1.18
C PRO A 21 -39.03 -3.69 -1.37
N PHE A 22 -38.58 -4.42 -2.39
CA PHE A 22 -37.24 -4.30 -2.95
C PHE A 22 -37.07 -2.89 -3.52
N SER A 23 -36.51 -1.96 -2.74
CA SER A 23 -35.89 -0.77 -3.29
C SER A 23 -34.52 -1.17 -3.84
N ALA A 24 -34.48 -1.51 -5.13
CA ALA A 24 -33.25 -1.52 -5.92
C ALA A 24 -32.73 -0.08 -6.04
N ASN A 25 -32.04 0.41 -5.01
CA ASN A 25 -31.31 1.67 -5.07
C ASN A 25 -29.82 1.40 -5.29
N SER A 26 -29.50 0.79 -6.44
CA SER A 26 -28.13 0.72 -6.95
C SER A 26 -27.73 2.09 -7.48
N LYS A 27 -27.33 3.00 -6.60
CA LYS A 27 -26.67 4.26 -6.98
C LYS A 27 -25.51 4.62 -6.06
N SER A 28 -24.64 3.67 -5.72
CA SER A 28 -23.23 4.01 -5.44
C SER A 28 -22.49 3.97 -6.78
N HIS A 29 -22.46 5.10 -7.51
CA HIS A 29 -21.65 5.24 -8.70
C HIS A 29 -20.20 5.48 -8.28
N SER A 30 -19.53 4.42 -7.82
CA SER A 30 -18.10 4.44 -7.57
C SER A 30 -17.35 4.90 -8.81
N ALA A 31 -16.32 5.73 -8.61
CA ALA A 31 -15.43 6.16 -9.67
C ALA A 31 -14.70 4.93 -10.22
N GLY A 32 -15.23 4.34 -11.31
CA GLY A 32 -14.53 3.27 -12.01
C GLY A 32 -13.09 3.68 -12.37
N PRO A 33 -12.14 2.73 -12.36
CA PRO A 33 -10.70 2.98 -12.48
C PRO A 33 -10.38 3.79 -13.74
N LEU A 34 -9.35 4.64 -13.67
CA LEU A 34 -8.78 5.29 -14.84
C LEU A 34 -8.14 4.19 -15.71
N GLY A 35 -8.79 3.83 -16.82
CA GLY A 35 -8.16 3.02 -17.86
C GLY A 35 -6.93 3.73 -18.44
N PRO A 36 -6.00 3.00 -19.10
CA PRO A 36 -4.79 3.59 -19.68
C PRO A 36 -5.10 4.77 -20.61
N PRO A 37 -4.24 5.81 -20.65
CA PRO A 37 -4.49 6.99 -21.46
C PRO A 37 -4.49 6.65 -22.95
N CYS A 38 -5.55 7.04 -23.64
CA CYS A 38 -5.70 6.86 -25.08
C CYS A 38 -4.93 7.89 -25.90
N GLY A 39 -4.63 9.05 -25.31
CA GLY A 39 -3.95 10.17 -25.95
C GLY A 39 -4.65 11.51 -25.71
N ILE A 40 -4.12 12.57 -26.31
CA ILE A 40 -4.56 13.95 -26.11
C ILE A 40 -5.48 14.40 -27.25
N TYR A 41 -6.63 14.99 -26.91
CA TYR A 41 -7.54 15.65 -27.84
C TYR A 41 -7.59 17.16 -27.60
N LYS A 42 -7.40 17.96 -28.65
CA LYS A 42 -7.39 19.43 -28.55
C LYS A 42 -8.77 20.01 -28.88
N VAL A 43 -9.43 20.54 -27.85
CA VAL A 43 -10.69 21.28 -27.98
C VAL A 43 -10.38 22.71 -28.44
N LYS A 44 -10.96 23.14 -29.57
CA LYS A 44 -10.56 24.37 -30.27
C LYS A 44 -11.28 25.65 -29.82
N LYS A 45 -12.47 25.51 -29.24
CA LYS A 45 -13.31 26.59 -28.69
C LYS A 45 -14.02 26.06 -27.44
N ASN A 46 -14.54 26.95 -26.61
CA ASN A 46 -15.32 26.53 -25.44
C ASN A 46 -16.59 25.83 -25.92
N GLU A 47 -16.84 24.61 -25.45
CA GLU A 47 -18.03 23.84 -25.75
C GLU A 47 -18.79 23.54 -24.45
N VAL A 48 -20.10 23.33 -24.54
CA VAL A 48 -20.91 22.83 -23.43
C VAL A 48 -21.70 21.63 -23.93
N ILE A 49 -21.58 20.50 -23.23
CA ILE A 49 -22.28 19.26 -23.56
C ILE A 49 -22.99 18.78 -22.31
N THR A 50 -24.30 18.55 -22.38
CA THR A 50 -25.08 17.99 -21.26
C THR A 50 -24.92 18.79 -19.95
N GLY A 51 -24.85 20.12 -20.03
CA GLY A 51 -24.68 21.03 -18.88
C GLY A 51 -23.25 21.16 -18.36
N VAL A 52 -22.25 20.62 -19.06
CA VAL A 52 -20.85 20.56 -18.60
C VAL A 52 -19.95 21.38 -19.51
N ASN A 53 -19.17 22.28 -18.91
CA ASN A 53 -18.25 23.15 -19.62
C ASN A 53 -16.95 22.41 -20.01
N PHE A 54 -16.62 22.47 -21.29
CA PHE A 54 -15.35 22.04 -21.87
C PHE A 54 -14.63 23.26 -22.45
N PRO A 55 -13.86 24.02 -21.64
CA PRO A 55 -13.07 25.15 -22.13
C PRO A 55 -12.06 24.71 -23.20
N LYS A 56 -11.70 25.63 -24.09
CA LYS A 56 -10.64 25.45 -25.09
C LYS A 56 -9.35 25.01 -24.39
N GLY A 57 -8.77 23.90 -24.85
CA GLY A 57 -7.57 23.33 -24.25
C GLY A 57 -7.26 21.93 -24.75
N SER A 58 -6.19 21.35 -24.20
CA SER A 58 -5.82 19.96 -24.45
C SER A 58 -6.44 19.05 -23.40
N TYR A 59 -7.01 17.93 -23.81
CA TYR A 59 -7.67 16.98 -22.92
C TYR A 59 -7.03 15.59 -23.05
N GLN A 60 -6.58 15.02 -21.94
CA GLN A 60 -6.23 13.60 -21.85
C GLN A 60 -7.53 12.79 -21.92
N ILE A 61 -7.59 11.81 -22.83
CA ILE A 61 -8.71 10.86 -22.92
C ILE A 61 -8.30 9.52 -22.32
N ASN A 62 -9.13 8.94 -21.46
CA ASN A 62 -8.94 7.61 -20.90
C ASN A 62 -10.19 6.77 -21.21
N ALA A 63 -10.04 5.65 -21.91
CA ALA A 63 -11.14 4.76 -22.26
C ALA A 63 -11.14 3.49 -21.38
N PHE A 64 -12.33 2.94 -21.14
CA PHE A 64 -12.54 1.69 -20.39
C PHE A 64 -13.60 0.85 -21.11
N GLY A 65 -13.31 -0.43 -21.34
CA GLY A 65 -14.22 -1.33 -22.07
C GLY A 65 -14.50 -0.95 -23.53
N ILE A 66 -13.78 0.04 -24.09
CA ILE A 66 -13.88 0.50 -25.49
C ILE A 66 -12.49 0.87 -26.03
N SER A 67 -12.25 0.62 -27.32
CA SER A 67 -10.93 0.90 -27.94
C SER A 67 -10.65 2.41 -28.07
N CYS A 68 -9.40 2.81 -27.85
CA CYS A 68 -8.97 4.20 -27.97
C CYS A 68 -9.27 4.81 -29.36
N SER A 69 -9.18 4.00 -30.43
CA SER A 69 -9.51 4.40 -31.81
C SER A 69 -10.98 4.79 -32.01
N LYS A 70 -11.91 4.31 -31.17
CA LYS A 70 -13.33 4.67 -31.21
C LYS A 70 -13.62 5.99 -30.48
N VAL A 71 -12.78 6.36 -29.52
CA VAL A 71 -12.99 7.54 -28.67
C VAL A 71 -12.17 8.74 -29.13
N LEU A 72 -10.92 8.52 -29.52
CA LEU A 72 -9.94 9.55 -29.87
C LEU A 72 -9.96 9.88 -31.37
N GLY A 73 -9.61 11.12 -31.72
CA GLY A 73 -9.45 11.60 -33.10
C GLY A 73 -10.69 12.30 -33.67
N LYS A 74 -10.58 12.86 -34.88
CA LYS A 74 -11.63 13.71 -35.50
C LYS A 74 -12.97 12.98 -35.71
N LYS A 75 -12.95 11.64 -35.83
CA LYS A 75 -14.13 10.78 -35.96
C LYS A 75 -14.51 10.07 -34.65
N GLY A 76 -13.74 10.27 -33.59
CA GLY A 76 -13.95 9.64 -32.29
C GLY A 76 -15.19 10.17 -31.57
N LEU A 77 -15.67 9.40 -30.59
CA LEU A 77 -16.88 9.74 -29.83
C LEU A 77 -16.80 11.10 -29.14
N PHE A 78 -15.65 11.47 -28.58
CA PHE A 78 -15.52 12.78 -27.92
C PHE A 78 -15.67 13.95 -28.92
N ALA A 79 -15.06 13.83 -30.11
CA ALA A 79 -15.22 14.81 -31.19
C ALA A 79 -16.67 14.90 -31.70
N LYS A 80 -17.42 13.80 -31.66
CA LYS A 80 -18.85 13.78 -32.01
C LYS A 80 -19.70 14.44 -30.93
N PHE A 81 -19.41 14.20 -29.66
CA PHE A 81 -20.15 14.79 -28.54
C PHE A 81 -19.96 16.31 -28.46
N LEU A 82 -18.75 16.81 -28.74
CA LEU A 82 -18.46 18.25 -28.83
C LEU A 82 -19.23 18.99 -29.94
N LYS A 83 -19.87 18.28 -30.87
CA LYS A 83 -20.70 18.89 -31.93
C LYS A 83 -22.18 18.99 -31.54
N LEU A 84 -22.58 18.37 -30.43
CA LEU A 84 -23.93 18.47 -29.90
C LEU A 84 -24.13 19.85 -29.27
N LYS A 85 -25.35 20.39 -29.34
CA LYS A 85 -25.70 21.57 -28.54
C LYS A 85 -25.88 21.14 -27.08
N ASP A 86 -25.73 22.07 -26.15
CA ASP A 86 -25.75 21.81 -24.70
C ASP A 86 -26.93 20.92 -24.24
N LYS A 87 -28.14 21.22 -24.71
CA LYS A 87 -29.36 20.50 -24.34
C LYS A 87 -29.68 19.28 -25.21
N ASP A 88 -28.85 18.98 -26.21
CA ASP A 88 -29.05 17.80 -27.05
C ASP A 88 -28.69 16.53 -26.26
N PRO A 89 -29.53 15.49 -26.27
CA PRO A 89 -29.20 14.24 -25.61
C PRO A 89 -28.02 13.55 -26.32
N LEU A 90 -27.15 12.90 -25.53
CA LEU A 90 -26.12 12.03 -26.09
C LEU A 90 -26.75 10.88 -26.89
N PRO A 91 -26.13 10.44 -28.02
CA PRO A 91 -26.63 9.32 -28.79
C PRO A 91 -26.74 8.06 -27.93
N LYS A 92 -27.91 7.40 -27.89
CA LYS A 92 -28.08 6.13 -27.17
C LYS A 92 -27.01 5.11 -27.63
N PRO A 93 -26.42 4.33 -26.71
CA PRO A 93 -26.73 4.19 -25.28
C PRO A 93 -25.92 5.12 -24.35
N TRP A 94 -25.28 6.16 -24.88
CA TRP A 94 -24.38 7.01 -24.12
C TRP A 94 -25.10 7.95 -23.16
N LYS A 95 -24.53 8.10 -21.97
CA LYS A 95 -24.98 8.99 -20.90
C LYS A 95 -23.77 9.70 -20.29
N TYR A 96 -24.00 10.93 -19.86
CA TYR A 96 -23.06 11.66 -19.03
C TYR A 96 -23.35 11.32 -17.56
N LEU A 97 -22.29 11.04 -16.79
CA LEU A 97 -22.40 10.69 -15.37
C LEU A 97 -21.87 11.87 -14.53
N SER A 98 -22.73 12.83 -14.19
CA SER A 98 -22.40 14.07 -13.47
C SER A 98 -21.92 13.85 -12.03
N GLU A 99 -22.23 12.69 -11.44
CA GLU A 99 -21.84 12.33 -10.07
C GLU A 99 -20.50 11.57 -10.00
N ALA A 100 -19.81 11.38 -11.13
CA ALA A 100 -18.51 10.72 -11.15
C ALA A 100 -17.41 11.68 -10.67
N ILE A 101 -16.70 11.30 -9.60
CA ILE A 101 -15.59 12.07 -9.03
C ILE A 101 -14.43 12.16 -10.05
N GLY A 102 -13.91 13.38 -10.28
CA GLY A 102 -12.93 13.72 -11.31
C GLY A 102 -13.55 14.24 -12.63
N ALA A 103 -12.73 14.52 -13.64
CA ALA A 103 -13.15 15.16 -14.89
C ALA A 103 -14.30 14.41 -15.64
N PRO A 104 -15.02 15.06 -16.57
CA PRO A 104 -16.28 14.57 -17.16
C PRO A 104 -16.25 13.11 -17.68
N LYS A 105 -17.20 12.26 -17.24
CA LYS A 105 -17.32 10.83 -17.59
C LYS A 105 -18.51 10.54 -18.52
N PHE A 106 -18.23 9.95 -19.68
CA PHE A 106 -19.21 9.44 -20.64
C PHE A 106 -19.28 7.91 -20.58
N SER A 107 -20.48 7.34 -20.50
CA SER A 107 -20.68 5.89 -20.33
C SER A 107 -21.79 5.35 -21.22
N SER A 108 -21.59 4.19 -21.83
CA SER A 108 -22.61 3.45 -22.58
C SER A 108 -23.21 2.27 -21.81
N GLY A 109 -22.67 1.94 -20.63
CA GLY A 109 -23.09 0.79 -19.83
C GLY A 109 -22.07 0.43 -18.74
N PRO A 110 -22.32 -0.61 -17.93
CA PRO A 110 -21.38 -1.09 -16.91
C PRO A 110 -20.02 -1.41 -17.54
N GLY A 111 -18.94 -0.79 -17.03
CA GLY A 111 -17.56 -1.04 -17.49
C GLY A 111 -17.17 -0.47 -18.86
N VAL A 112 -18.08 0.18 -19.60
CA VAL A 112 -17.82 0.71 -20.96
C VAL A 112 -18.01 2.23 -21.03
N GLY A 113 -16.95 2.96 -21.36
CA GLY A 113 -17.01 4.42 -21.53
C GLY A 113 -15.65 5.09 -21.63
N PHE A 114 -15.62 6.41 -21.45
CA PHE A 114 -14.40 7.19 -21.41
C PHE A 114 -14.51 8.45 -20.53
N ARG A 115 -13.36 8.95 -20.07
CA ARG A 115 -13.20 10.21 -19.35
C ARG A 115 -12.33 11.15 -20.17
N VAL A 116 -12.53 12.45 -19.96
CA VAL A 116 -11.70 13.50 -20.57
C VAL A 116 -11.25 14.48 -19.50
N GLN A 117 -9.95 14.73 -19.39
CA GLN A 117 -9.37 15.61 -18.37
C GLN A 117 -8.58 16.73 -19.02
N LEU A 118 -8.93 17.98 -18.71
CA LEU A 118 -8.18 19.14 -19.18
C LEU A 118 -6.75 19.08 -18.60
N ILE A 119 -5.75 19.25 -19.45
CA ILE A 119 -4.34 19.31 -19.08
C ILE A 119 -3.81 20.72 -19.34
N SER A 120 -3.22 21.33 -18.31
CA SER A 120 -2.57 22.65 -18.37
C SER A 120 -1.33 22.56 -19.25
N GLN A 121 -1.20 23.45 -20.25
CA GLN A 121 -0.06 23.42 -21.15
C GLN A 121 1.22 23.93 -20.46
N SER A 122 2.10 23.00 -20.09
CA SER A 122 3.55 23.25 -20.02
C SER A 122 4.28 22.25 -20.94
N THR A 123 4.54 22.72 -22.16
CA THR A 123 5.65 22.34 -23.08
C THR A 123 5.51 21.04 -23.92
N PRO A 124 5.91 21.03 -25.22
CA PRO A 124 5.53 20.00 -26.20
C PRO A 124 6.54 18.84 -26.33
N THR A 125 6.01 17.63 -26.50
CA THR A 125 6.72 16.38 -26.81
C THR A 125 7.33 16.41 -28.23
N GLN A 126 8.62 16.10 -28.36
CA GLN A 126 9.24 15.81 -29.67
C GLN A 126 9.00 14.34 -30.06
N THR A 127 8.63 14.13 -31.32
CA THR A 127 8.40 12.83 -31.98
C THR A 127 9.74 12.10 -32.22
N PRO A 128 9.86 10.79 -31.97
CA PRO A 128 11.08 10.05 -32.30
C PRO A 128 11.16 9.73 -33.80
N THR A 129 12.29 10.10 -34.40
CA THR A 129 12.69 9.76 -35.78
C THR A 129 13.12 8.30 -35.87
N GLN A 130 12.67 7.59 -36.91
CA GLN A 130 13.00 6.20 -37.19
C GLN A 130 14.44 6.06 -37.71
N THR A 131 15.21 5.11 -37.17
CA THR A 131 16.53 4.71 -37.67
C THR A 131 16.38 3.47 -38.57
N PRO A 132 17.03 3.41 -39.75
CA PRO A 132 16.82 2.34 -40.72
C PRO A 132 17.55 1.03 -40.38
N THR A 133 16.89 -0.08 -40.69
CA THR A 133 17.36 -1.47 -40.63
C THR A 133 18.49 -1.74 -41.64
N PRO A 134 19.60 -2.39 -41.26
CA PRO A 134 20.56 -2.93 -42.23
C PRO A 134 20.26 -4.38 -42.65
N THR A 135 20.41 -4.60 -43.96
CA THR A 135 20.30 -5.84 -44.75
C THR A 135 21.42 -6.85 -44.43
N PRO A 136 21.20 -8.18 -44.53
CA PRO A 136 22.19 -9.20 -44.22
C PRO A 136 23.22 -9.42 -45.35
N SER A 137 24.46 -9.78 -44.98
CA SER A 137 25.53 -10.25 -45.88
C SER A 137 26.36 -11.33 -45.15
N PRO A 138 27.12 -12.21 -45.85
CA PRO A 138 26.90 -13.65 -45.79
C PRO A 138 27.89 -14.38 -44.86
N THR A 139 27.46 -15.58 -44.50
CA THR A 139 28.16 -16.60 -43.72
C THR A 139 29.56 -16.90 -44.25
N VAL A 140 30.57 -16.79 -43.37
CA VAL A 140 31.90 -17.34 -43.58
C VAL A 140 32.19 -18.37 -42.48
N THR A 141 32.60 -19.55 -42.91
CA THR A 141 32.94 -20.77 -42.15
C THR A 141 34.01 -20.53 -41.07
N PRO A 142 33.90 -21.14 -39.87
CA PRO A 142 34.88 -20.93 -38.80
C PRO A 142 36.19 -21.68 -39.04
N SER A 143 37.30 -20.94 -39.02
CA SER A 143 38.66 -21.46 -38.85
C SER A 143 39.04 -21.40 -37.37
N ALA A 144 39.61 -22.48 -36.84
CA ALA A 144 40.00 -22.61 -35.45
C ALA A 144 41.05 -21.53 -35.08
N THR A 145 40.66 -20.63 -34.18
CA THR A 145 41.52 -19.57 -33.62
C THR A 145 41.86 -19.93 -32.17
N PRO A 146 43.13 -19.79 -31.74
CA PRO A 146 43.60 -20.25 -30.45
C PRO A 146 42.96 -19.52 -29.27
N SER A 147 42.83 -20.26 -28.17
CA SER A 147 42.29 -19.85 -26.87
C SER A 147 42.78 -18.47 -26.43
N PRO A 148 41.90 -17.50 -26.12
CA PRO A 148 42.31 -16.24 -25.52
C PRO A 148 42.73 -16.46 -24.07
N THR A 149 43.92 -15.94 -23.74
CA THR A 149 44.40 -15.66 -22.38
C THR A 149 43.35 -14.83 -21.63
N PRO A 150 43.08 -15.09 -20.34
CA PRO A 150 42.07 -14.35 -19.58
C PRO A 150 42.42 -12.86 -19.52
N THR A 151 41.65 -12.04 -20.21
CA THR A 151 41.62 -10.60 -20.00
C THR A 151 41.03 -10.35 -18.63
N VAL A 152 41.85 -9.82 -17.72
CA VAL A 152 41.41 -9.35 -16.41
C VAL A 152 40.29 -8.32 -16.64
N SER A 153 39.07 -8.72 -16.31
CA SER A 153 37.92 -7.82 -16.30
C SER A 153 38.26 -6.67 -15.36
N ALA A 154 38.26 -5.44 -15.89
CA ALA A 154 38.41 -4.25 -15.05
C ALA A 154 37.28 -4.29 -14.03
N THR A 155 37.66 -4.49 -12.77
CA THR A 155 36.77 -4.38 -11.61
C THR A 155 35.94 -3.11 -11.76
N PRO A 156 34.60 -3.16 -11.63
CA PRO A 156 33.80 -1.95 -11.64
C PRO A 156 34.34 -1.02 -10.54
N THR A 157 34.78 0.16 -10.93
CA THR A 157 35.18 1.22 -9.99
C THR A 157 34.03 1.38 -8.99
N PRO A 158 34.27 1.20 -7.67
CA PRO A 158 33.22 1.39 -6.69
C PRO A 158 32.67 2.81 -6.84
N SER A 159 31.36 2.91 -7.01
CA SER A 159 30.64 4.18 -6.84
C SER A 159 31.10 4.79 -5.51
N PRO A 160 31.45 6.08 -5.44
CA PRO A 160 31.98 6.68 -4.23
C PRO A 160 31.02 6.40 -3.08
N THR A 161 31.49 5.62 -2.11
CA THR A 161 30.76 5.39 -0.87
C THR A 161 30.63 6.76 -0.23
N GLN A 162 29.41 7.32 -0.16
CA GLN A 162 29.19 8.53 0.63
C GLN A 162 29.68 8.21 2.04
N THR A 163 30.77 8.85 2.45
CA THR A 163 31.30 8.72 3.80
C THR A 163 30.26 9.28 4.76
N VAL A 164 29.56 8.38 5.46
CA VAL A 164 28.59 8.74 6.48
C VAL A 164 29.34 9.49 7.58
N LYS A 165 28.95 10.75 7.84
CA LYS A 165 29.57 11.54 8.91
C LYS A 165 29.30 10.87 10.26
N ASP A 166 30.30 10.87 11.12
CA ASP A 166 30.14 10.44 12.52
C ASP A 166 29.67 11.63 13.36
N VAL A 167 28.36 11.69 13.58
CA VAL A 167 27.68 12.70 14.38
C VAL A 167 27.58 12.17 15.82
N VAL A 168 28.25 12.84 16.75
CA VAL A 168 28.18 12.50 18.18
C VAL A 168 26.75 12.71 18.69
N TYR A 169 26.19 11.67 19.32
CA TYR A 169 24.89 11.76 19.97
C TYR A 169 24.91 12.78 21.10
N GLN A 170 24.01 13.76 21.02
CA GLN A 170 23.75 14.72 22.08
C GLN A 170 22.29 14.59 22.52
N PRO A 171 22.03 14.47 23.84
CA PRO A 171 20.66 14.48 24.34
C PRO A 171 20.01 15.84 24.04
N PRO A 172 18.66 15.91 24.09
CA PRO A 172 17.96 17.17 23.96
C PRO A 172 18.47 18.25 24.93
N THR A 173 18.59 19.49 24.45
CA THR A 173 19.02 20.64 25.27
C THR A 173 18.03 20.99 26.38
N GLU A 174 16.80 20.50 26.28
CA GLU A 174 15.77 20.60 27.30
C GLU A 174 15.15 19.22 27.56
N PRO A 175 14.76 18.89 28.79
CA PRO A 175 14.22 17.57 29.10
C PRO A 175 12.88 17.32 28.39
N SER A 176 12.59 16.04 28.15
CA SER A 176 11.27 15.58 27.74
C SER A 176 10.26 15.80 28.87
N GLU A 177 9.03 16.13 28.50
CA GLU A 177 7.88 16.11 29.38
C GLU A 177 7.36 14.68 29.59
N ASN A 178 6.30 14.56 30.39
CA ASN A 178 5.62 13.29 30.61
C ASN A 178 5.08 12.74 29.28
N ILE A 179 5.45 11.49 28.96
CA ILE A 179 5.10 10.80 27.73
C ILE A 179 3.57 10.69 27.50
N GLU A 180 2.76 10.71 28.56
CA GLU A 180 1.30 10.68 28.45
C GLU A 180 0.74 11.86 27.63
N LEU A 181 1.44 13.00 27.59
CA LEU A 181 1.06 14.14 26.74
C LEU A 181 1.19 13.83 25.24
N CYS A 182 2.08 12.91 24.88
CA CYS A 182 2.33 12.51 23.49
C CYS A 182 1.58 11.23 23.09
N LYS A 183 0.90 10.57 24.04
CA LYS A 183 -0.05 9.49 23.76
C LYS A 183 -1.39 10.10 23.33
N ILE A 184 -1.37 10.77 22.17
CA ILE A 184 -2.53 11.52 21.67
C ILE A 184 -3.70 10.59 21.43
N LYS A 185 -4.85 10.98 22.01
CA LYS A 185 -6.08 10.21 21.94
C LYS A 185 -6.66 10.25 20.53
N ASP A 186 -6.88 9.09 19.95
CA ASP A 186 -7.66 8.89 18.74
C ASP A 186 -9.12 9.33 18.99
N VAL A 187 -9.54 10.33 18.23
CA VAL A 187 -10.89 10.92 18.27
C VAL A 187 -11.54 10.85 16.88
N SER A 188 -11.07 9.92 16.03
CA SER A 188 -11.61 9.69 14.71
C SER A 188 -13.06 9.22 14.77
N LYS A 189 -13.82 9.49 13.69
CA LYS A 189 -15.25 9.11 13.61
C LYS A 189 -15.46 7.61 13.69
N THR A 190 -14.53 6.84 13.13
CA THR A 190 -14.58 5.39 13.08
C THR A 190 -13.19 4.81 13.31
N ARG A 191 -13.00 4.21 14.47
CA ARG A 191 -11.79 3.45 14.77
C ARG A 191 -11.82 2.05 14.11
N GLY A 192 -13.00 1.43 14.03
CA GLY A 192 -13.15 0.10 13.44
C GLY A 192 -12.47 -0.97 14.29
N MET A 193 -11.78 -1.93 13.66
CA MET A 193 -11.00 -3.00 14.33
C MET A 193 -9.47 -2.75 14.32
N THR A 194 -9.07 -1.54 13.95
CA THR A 194 -7.67 -1.07 13.94
C THR A 194 -7.61 0.32 14.56
N GLY A 195 -6.44 0.94 14.71
CA GLY A 195 -6.33 2.27 15.31
C GLY A 195 -5.24 3.12 14.67
N ALA A 196 -5.44 4.44 14.73
CA ALA A 196 -4.47 5.45 14.29
C ALA A 196 -3.84 6.21 15.46
N GLY A 197 -4.28 5.98 16.71
CA GLY A 197 -3.75 6.62 17.92
C GLY A 197 -4.25 5.98 19.21
N PHE A 198 -3.92 6.61 20.34
CA PHE A 198 -4.10 6.07 21.68
C PHE A 198 -5.57 6.13 22.16
N PRO A 199 -6.01 5.30 23.14
CA PRO A 199 -5.25 4.25 23.83
C PRO A 199 -4.81 3.17 22.86
N GLU A 200 -3.83 2.36 23.22
CA GLU A 200 -3.40 1.24 22.36
C GLU A 200 -4.56 0.36 21.92
N TRP A 201 -4.40 -0.29 20.77
CA TRP A 201 -5.32 -1.32 20.37
C TRP A 201 -5.06 -2.61 21.16
N ASN A 202 -6.11 -3.17 21.77
CA ASN A 202 -6.10 -4.53 22.31
C ASN A 202 -6.14 -5.52 21.15
N ALA A 203 -4.98 -5.73 20.54
CA ALA A 203 -4.81 -6.62 19.41
C ALA A 203 -5.27 -8.04 19.76
N LEU A 204 -6.12 -8.60 18.90
CA LEU A 204 -6.53 -10.00 18.98
C LEU A 204 -5.41 -10.95 18.52
N THR A 205 -4.38 -10.40 17.89
CA THR A 205 -3.18 -11.09 17.41
C THR A 205 -1.99 -10.65 18.25
N ALA A 206 -1.14 -11.60 18.68
CA ALA A 206 0.05 -11.25 19.45
C ALA A 206 1.03 -10.44 18.57
N LYS A 207 1.56 -9.35 19.12
CA LYS A 207 2.45 -8.38 18.46
C LYS A 207 3.84 -8.29 19.08
N SER A 208 4.21 -9.27 19.91
CA SER A 208 5.48 -9.35 20.62
C SER A 208 5.87 -10.79 20.90
N GLY A 209 7.15 -11.02 21.21
CA GLY A 209 7.73 -12.33 21.40
C GLY A 209 8.05 -13.02 20.07
N THR A 210 8.35 -14.31 20.16
CA THR A 210 8.52 -15.18 18.99
C THR A 210 7.23 -15.90 18.70
N VAL A 211 6.70 -15.74 17.49
CA VAL A 211 5.47 -16.39 17.03
C VAL A 211 5.77 -17.29 15.85
N LYS A 212 4.97 -18.35 15.67
CA LYS A 212 5.10 -19.21 14.49
C LYS A 212 4.13 -18.80 13.40
N TRP A 213 4.64 -18.67 12.19
CA TRP A 213 3.84 -18.44 10.99
C TRP A 213 3.98 -19.63 10.05
N ALA A 214 2.87 -20.04 9.45
CA ALA A 214 2.86 -21.07 8.43
C ALA A 214 3.08 -20.47 7.04
N LEU A 215 3.85 -21.16 6.20
CA LEU A 215 3.81 -20.96 4.75
C LEU A 215 3.37 -22.25 4.08
N ILE A 216 2.23 -22.21 3.40
CA ILE A 216 1.60 -23.40 2.81
C ILE A 216 1.33 -23.14 1.32
N PRO A 217 2.06 -23.80 0.41
CA PRO A 217 1.75 -23.73 -1.01
C PRO A 217 0.48 -24.52 -1.32
N ILE A 218 -0.44 -23.93 -2.06
CA ILE A 218 -1.72 -24.54 -2.43
C ILE A 218 -1.91 -24.57 -3.96
N ASP A 219 -2.39 -25.69 -4.50
CA ASP A 219 -2.57 -25.86 -5.95
C ASP A 219 -3.91 -26.50 -6.34
N PHE A 220 -4.11 -26.69 -7.64
CA PHE A 220 -5.39 -27.11 -8.23
C PHE A 220 -5.19 -28.24 -9.24
N SER A 221 -6.25 -29.02 -9.46
CA SER A 221 -6.20 -30.16 -10.39
C SER A 221 -5.88 -29.76 -11.84
N ASP A 222 -6.32 -28.56 -12.23
CA ASP A 222 -6.12 -27.94 -13.54
C ASP A 222 -4.93 -26.96 -13.56
N PHE A 223 -4.35 -26.64 -12.40
CA PHE A 223 -3.24 -25.70 -12.27
C PHE A 223 -2.27 -26.18 -11.17
N PRO A 224 -1.42 -27.18 -11.47
CA PRO A 224 -0.52 -27.77 -10.50
C PRO A 224 0.61 -26.81 -10.11
N GLY A 225 1.07 -26.94 -8.87
CA GLY A 225 2.19 -26.21 -8.31
C GLY A 225 3.53 -26.45 -9.02
N GLU A 226 4.43 -25.45 -9.03
CA GLU A 226 5.77 -25.67 -9.55
C GLU A 226 6.65 -26.52 -8.60
N ALA A 227 7.61 -27.26 -9.16
CA ALA A 227 8.41 -28.22 -8.39
C ALA A 227 9.26 -27.60 -7.26
N ASN A 228 9.70 -26.34 -7.40
CA ASN A 228 10.57 -25.67 -6.42
C ASN A 228 10.03 -24.30 -6.03
N PHE A 229 8.95 -24.28 -5.26
CA PHE A 229 8.35 -23.04 -4.76
C PHE A 229 9.26 -22.32 -3.75
N ARG A 230 10.12 -23.06 -3.01
CA ARG A 230 11.03 -22.52 -1.99
C ARG A 230 11.93 -21.41 -2.54
N ALA A 231 12.41 -21.56 -3.78
CA ALA A 231 13.21 -20.53 -4.45
C ALA A 231 12.49 -19.17 -4.60
N ARG A 232 11.15 -19.14 -4.58
CA ARG A 232 10.38 -17.88 -4.61
C ARG A 232 10.22 -17.23 -3.23
N VAL A 233 10.21 -18.03 -2.16
CA VAL A 233 9.73 -17.57 -0.85
C VAL A 233 10.80 -17.54 0.23
N ASP A 234 11.91 -18.26 0.09
CA ASP A 234 12.93 -18.35 1.16
C ASP A 234 13.54 -16.98 1.50
N GLU A 235 13.92 -16.21 0.49
CA GLU A 235 14.43 -14.84 0.71
C GLU A 235 13.32 -13.91 1.20
N GLN A 236 12.07 -14.10 0.75
CA GLN A 236 10.93 -13.29 1.19
C GLN A 236 10.64 -13.51 2.69
N MET A 237 10.62 -14.77 3.13
CA MET A 237 10.44 -15.16 4.53
C MET A 237 11.57 -14.61 5.42
N LYS A 238 12.81 -14.66 4.92
CA LYS A 238 13.96 -14.07 5.62
C LYS A 238 13.83 -12.55 5.72
N LEU A 239 13.54 -11.86 4.62
CA LEU A 239 13.36 -10.40 4.60
C LEU A 239 12.24 -9.96 5.54
N LEU A 240 11.10 -10.66 5.57
CA LEU A 240 10.01 -10.37 6.52
C LEU A 240 10.49 -10.47 7.97
N THR A 241 11.20 -11.56 8.30
CA THR A 241 11.68 -11.81 9.66
C THR A 241 12.65 -10.72 10.11
N GLU A 242 13.59 -10.36 9.23
CA GLU A 242 14.55 -9.28 9.47
C GLU A 242 13.86 -7.91 9.56
N TRP A 243 12.83 -7.67 8.74
CA TRP A 243 12.06 -6.43 8.77
C TRP A 243 11.36 -6.28 10.12
N PHE A 244 10.63 -7.31 10.58
CA PHE A 244 9.97 -7.28 11.87
C PHE A 244 10.96 -7.11 13.04
N ASP A 245 12.10 -7.78 13.02
CA ASP A 245 13.14 -7.62 14.04
C ASP A 245 13.63 -6.16 14.10
N VAL A 246 13.86 -5.53 12.94
CA VAL A 246 14.29 -4.12 12.85
C VAL A 246 13.18 -3.16 13.29
N VAL A 247 11.96 -3.28 12.74
CA VAL A 247 10.91 -2.29 13.00
C VAL A 247 10.33 -2.39 14.41
N SER A 248 10.41 -3.58 15.03
CA SER A 248 9.96 -3.84 16.40
C SER A 248 11.05 -3.65 17.46
N GLU A 249 12.27 -3.27 17.06
CA GLU A 249 13.44 -3.23 17.93
C GLU A 249 13.70 -4.55 18.69
N GLY A 250 13.54 -5.67 17.97
CA GLY A 250 13.73 -7.04 18.48
C GLY A 250 12.57 -7.57 19.31
N LYS A 251 11.49 -6.81 19.50
CA LYS A 251 10.32 -7.21 20.31
C LYS A 251 9.45 -8.25 19.63
N PHE A 252 9.49 -8.39 18.32
CA PHE A 252 8.68 -9.33 17.56
C PHE A 252 9.53 -10.11 16.55
N LYS A 253 9.41 -11.43 16.58
CA LYS A 253 10.14 -12.34 15.70
C LYS A 253 9.21 -13.39 15.11
N VAL A 254 9.36 -13.62 13.81
CA VAL A 254 8.61 -14.66 13.10
C VAL A 254 9.48 -15.91 12.96
N GLN A 255 8.96 -17.04 13.40
CA GLN A 255 9.51 -18.36 13.12
C GLN A 255 8.65 -19.03 12.05
N TRP A 256 9.24 -19.34 10.90
CA TRP A 256 8.51 -19.99 9.80
C TRP A 256 8.42 -21.50 10.01
N VAL A 257 7.22 -22.03 9.79
CA VAL A 257 6.94 -23.45 9.62
C VAL A 257 6.39 -23.62 8.20
N VAL A 258 7.06 -24.39 7.36
CA VAL A 258 6.78 -24.42 5.93
C VAL A 258 6.35 -25.83 5.54
N ALA A 259 5.24 -25.95 4.82
CA ALA A 259 4.82 -27.25 4.31
C ALA A 259 5.77 -27.71 3.19
N ASP A 260 6.11 -29.00 3.17
CA ASP A 260 7.08 -29.55 2.21
C ASP A 260 6.50 -29.69 0.79
N ASN A 261 5.19 -29.84 0.68
CA ASN A 261 4.50 -30.16 -0.57
C ASN A 261 3.32 -29.22 -0.81
N TRP A 262 2.94 -29.08 -2.09
CA TRP A 262 1.70 -28.43 -2.48
C TRP A 262 0.48 -29.15 -1.91
N VAL A 263 -0.40 -28.40 -1.29
CA VAL A 263 -1.70 -28.87 -0.80
C VAL A 263 -2.74 -28.65 -1.89
N ARG A 264 -3.31 -29.74 -2.40
CA ARG A 264 -4.31 -29.71 -3.47
C ARG A 264 -5.69 -29.33 -2.94
N LEU A 265 -6.24 -28.24 -3.46
CA LEU A 265 -7.65 -27.88 -3.18
C LEU A 265 -8.63 -28.80 -3.93
N PRO A 266 -9.85 -28.99 -3.41
CA PRO A 266 -10.84 -29.90 -3.99
C PRO A 266 -11.46 -29.41 -5.31
N GLY A 267 -11.37 -28.11 -5.59
CA GLY A 267 -11.95 -27.47 -6.78
C GLY A 267 -10.94 -27.20 -7.88
N LYS A 268 -11.41 -26.70 -9.02
CA LYS A 268 -10.55 -26.16 -10.08
C LYS A 268 -10.20 -24.70 -9.79
N SER A 269 -9.13 -24.20 -10.39
CA SER A 269 -8.70 -22.81 -10.26
C SER A 269 -9.82 -21.79 -10.54
N SER A 270 -10.69 -22.09 -11.52
CA SER A 270 -11.86 -21.26 -11.89
C SER A 270 -12.90 -21.10 -10.79
N ASP A 271 -12.93 -21.99 -9.80
CA ASP A 271 -13.92 -21.98 -8.71
C ASP A 271 -13.55 -20.96 -7.61
N TYR A 272 -12.36 -20.35 -7.70
CA TYR A 272 -11.79 -19.47 -6.66
C TYR A 272 -11.44 -18.08 -7.16
N VAL A 273 -12.02 -17.61 -8.27
CA VAL A 273 -11.67 -16.31 -8.86
C VAL A 273 -11.93 -15.16 -7.88
N ILE A 274 -10.89 -14.34 -7.64
CA ILE A 274 -10.93 -13.09 -6.84
C ILE A 274 -10.17 -12.00 -7.63
N PRO A 275 -10.85 -11.12 -8.37
CA PRO A 275 -10.20 -10.22 -9.31
C PRO A 275 -9.55 -8.98 -8.66
N LYS A 276 -9.85 -8.68 -7.39
CA LYS A 276 -9.39 -7.48 -6.67
C LYS A 276 -9.08 -7.82 -5.22
N SER A 277 -8.17 -7.08 -4.60
CA SER A 277 -8.04 -7.10 -3.14
C SER A 277 -9.23 -6.39 -2.50
N VAL A 278 -9.96 -7.12 -1.67
CA VAL A 278 -11.09 -6.65 -0.84
C VAL A 278 -11.11 -7.49 0.44
N ASN A 279 -11.83 -7.05 1.47
CA ASN A 279 -12.00 -7.89 2.66
C ASN A 279 -12.55 -9.26 2.29
N VAL A 280 -12.19 -10.29 3.04
CA VAL A 280 -12.58 -11.67 2.73
C VAL A 280 -14.08 -11.82 2.47
N ASN A 281 -14.93 -11.17 3.26
CA ASN A 281 -16.39 -11.26 3.12
C ASN A 281 -16.96 -10.49 1.90
N ASP A 282 -16.20 -9.54 1.36
CA ASP A 282 -16.58 -8.75 0.18
C ASP A 282 -16.17 -9.46 -1.13
N ALA A 283 -15.26 -10.42 -1.05
CA ALA A 283 -14.89 -11.29 -2.16
C ALA A 283 -15.85 -12.48 -2.24
N ALA A 284 -16.57 -12.63 -3.37
CA ALA A 284 -17.54 -13.72 -3.56
C ALA A 284 -16.95 -15.12 -3.26
N ASN A 285 -15.68 -15.35 -3.63
CA ASN A 285 -14.98 -16.61 -3.39
C ASN A 285 -13.95 -16.55 -2.25
N GLY A 286 -13.82 -15.41 -1.55
CA GLY A 286 -12.86 -15.22 -0.47
C GLY A 286 -13.04 -16.24 0.68
N PRO A 287 -14.25 -16.35 1.27
CA PRO A 287 -14.49 -17.28 2.37
C PRO A 287 -14.29 -18.73 1.92
N LYS A 288 -14.74 -19.07 0.71
CA LYS A 288 -14.60 -20.41 0.13
C LYS A 288 -13.12 -20.79 -0.06
N LEU A 289 -12.32 -19.91 -0.67
CA LEU A 289 -10.90 -20.15 -0.90
C LEU A 289 -10.17 -20.42 0.41
N PHE A 290 -10.42 -19.59 1.43
CA PHE A 290 -9.79 -19.75 2.73
C PHE A 290 -10.23 -21.03 3.45
N GLN A 291 -11.54 -21.33 3.46
CA GLN A 291 -12.08 -22.54 4.09
C GLN A 291 -11.53 -23.82 3.43
N ASP A 292 -11.50 -23.88 2.09
CA ASP A 292 -10.99 -25.04 1.36
C ASP A 292 -9.48 -25.19 1.52
N ALA A 293 -8.72 -24.09 1.51
CA ALA A 293 -7.27 -24.11 1.75
C ALA A 293 -6.93 -24.63 3.15
N MET A 294 -7.62 -24.14 4.18
CA MET A 294 -7.43 -24.60 5.56
C MET A 294 -7.86 -26.06 5.74
N SER A 295 -9.04 -26.44 5.23
CA SER A 295 -9.57 -27.81 5.34
C SER A 295 -8.69 -28.84 4.62
N ALA A 296 -8.07 -28.46 3.49
CA ALA A 296 -7.16 -29.32 2.76
C ALA A 296 -5.77 -29.41 3.44
N SER A 297 -5.37 -28.38 4.18
CA SER A 297 -4.07 -28.31 4.85
C SER A 297 -4.04 -29.00 6.21
N ASP A 298 -5.13 -28.91 6.99
CA ASP A 298 -5.26 -29.44 8.35
C ASP A 298 -4.88 -30.93 8.52
N PRO A 299 -5.18 -31.85 7.58
CA PRO A 299 -4.77 -33.25 7.72
C PRO A 299 -3.27 -33.51 7.48
N VAL A 300 -2.55 -32.55 6.89
CA VAL A 300 -1.17 -32.73 6.38
C VAL A 300 -0.17 -31.71 6.90
N PHE A 301 -0.62 -30.75 7.70
CA PHE A 301 0.20 -29.70 8.28
C PHE A 301 -0.17 -29.50 9.75
N ASP A 302 0.83 -29.53 10.64
CA ASP A 302 0.66 -29.33 12.08
C ASP A 302 0.50 -27.84 12.39
N PHE A 303 -0.72 -27.42 12.78
CA PHE A 303 -0.99 -26.03 13.15
C PHE A 303 -0.65 -25.68 14.60
N THR A 304 0.06 -26.54 15.34
CA THR A 304 0.43 -26.31 16.73
C THR A 304 1.16 -24.97 16.91
N ASN A 305 0.51 -24.04 17.61
CA ASN A 305 0.97 -22.68 17.90
C ASN A 305 1.20 -21.79 16.66
N ILE A 306 0.58 -22.12 15.52
CA ILE A 306 0.60 -21.25 14.33
C ILE A 306 -0.34 -20.06 14.56
N GLN A 307 0.21 -18.86 14.46
CA GLN A 307 -0.55 -17.63 14.59
C GLN A 307 -1.13 -17.18 13.24
N THR A 308 -0.30 -17.15 12.20
CA THR A 308 -0.64 -16.58 10.89
C THR A 308 -0.33 -17.60 9.81
N VAL A 309 -1.21 -17.74 8.82
CA VAL A 309 -1.02 -18.64 7.68
C VAL A 309 -0.83 -17.84 6.41
N ASN A 310 0.30 -18.01 5.73
CA ASN A 310 0.56 -17.39 4.44
C ASN A 310 0.51 -18.48 3.37
N PHE A 311 -0.52 -18.43 2.53
CA PHE A 311 -0.60 -19.33 1.40
C PHE A 311 0.16 -18.75 0.22
N ILE A 312 0.64 -19.61 -0.68
CA ILE A 312 1.12 -19.18 -2.00
C ILE A 312 0.42 -20.00 -3.09
N LEU A 313 0.21 -19.36 -4.23
CA LEU A 313 -0.41 -19.97 -5.40
C LEU A 313 0.66 -20.41 -6.42
N PRO A 314 0.32 -21.32 -7.35
CA PRO A 314 1.25 -21.73 -8.39
C PRO A 314 1.63 -20.53 -9.27
N LYS A 315 2.89 -20.46 -9.64
CA LYS A 315 3.42 -19.33 -10.43
C LYS A 315 2.66 -19.16 -11.75
N GLY A 316 2.28 -17.92 -12.08
CA GLY A 316 1.63 -17.60 -13.36
C GLY A 316 0.11 -17.80 -13.37
N GLN A 317 -0.50 -18.06 -12.21
CA GLN A 317 -1.94 -17.99 -12.04
C GLN A 317 -2.48 -16.59 -12.39
N THR A 318 -3.75 -16.49 -12.80
CA THR A 318 -4.41 -15.20 -13.12
C THR A 318 -5.79 -15.03 -12.48
N PHE A 319 -6.24 -16.01 -11.69
CA PHE A 319 -7.59 -16.02 -11.11
C PHE A 319 -7.67 -15.24 -9.79
N ILE A 320 -6.56 -15.09 -9.06
CA ILE A 320 -6.41 -14.13 -7.96
C ILE A 320 -5.63 -12.93 -8.48
N GLY A 321 -6.31 -11.79 -8.62
CA GLY A 321 -5.76 -10.57 -9.19
C GLY A 321 -4.67 -9.97 -8.31
N GLU A 322 -5.04 -9.54 -7.10
CA GLU A 322 -4.12 -8.88 -6.16
C GLU A 322 -3.80 -9.73 -4.95
N GLY A 323 -4.81 -10.18 -4.20
CA GLY A 323 -4.63 -11.08 -3.08
C GLY A 323 -5.95 -11.45 -2.39
N SER A 324 -5.84 -12.27 -1.35
CA SER A 324 -6.91 -12.56 -0.39
C SER A 324 -6.32 -12.59 1.00
N GLN A 325 -6.97 -11.91 1.94
CA GLN A 325 -6.51 -11.75 3.31
C GLN A 325 -7.69 -11.84 4.26
N GLY A 326 -7.43 -12.24 5.50
CA GLY A 326 -8.43 -12.23 6.56
C GLY A 326 -7.81 -12.05 7.93
N PHE A 327 -8.59 -11.47 8.82
CA PHE A 327 -8.17 -10.91 10.09
C PHE A 327 -8.91 -11.55 11.26
N PRO A 328 -8.45 -11.38 12.51
CA PRO A 328 -9.05 -12.06 13.67
C PRO A 328 -10.48 -11.62 14.01
N TRP A 329 -10.98 -10.55 13.37
CA TRP A 329 -12.36 -10.10 13.49
C TRP A 329 -13.29 -10.60 12.37
N ASP A 330 -12.74 -11.15 11.29
CA ASP A 330 -13.54 -11.69 10.20
C ASP A 330 -14.21 -12.99 10.63
N GLN A 331 -15.50 -13.11 10.37
CA GLN A 331 -16.29 -14.23 10.86
C GLN A 331 -15.76 -15.58 10.36
N VAL A 332 -15.33 -15.67 9.09
CA VAL A 332 -14.74 -16.88 8.52
C VAL A 332 -13.45 -17.31 9.22
N VAL A 333 -12.63 -16.36 9.69
CA VAL A 333 -11.39 -16.63 10.45
C VAL A 333 -11.73 -17.02 11.88
N LYS A 334 -12.68 -16.32 12.51
CA LYS A 334 -13.15 -16.60 13.88
C LYS A 334 -13.78 -17.97 14.03
N ASP A 335 -14.47 -18.47 13.02
CA ASP A 335 -15.18 -19.75 13.05
C ASP A 335 -14.28 -20.94 12.72
N LEU A 336 -13.16 -20.70 12.05
CA LEU A 336 -12.24 -21.76 11.66
C LEU A 336 -11.57 -22.41 12.89
N ARG A 337 -11.54 -23.74 12.92
CA ARG A 337 -10.78 -24.55 13.89
C ARG A 337 -9.99 -25.59 13.12
N THR A 338 -8.68 -25.62 13.33
CA THR A 338 -7.80 -26.73 12.94
C THR A 338 -7.81 -27.80 14.03
N ASN A 339 -7.18 -28.95 13.78
CA ASN A 339 -7.05 -29.98 14.80
C ASN A 339 -6.26 -29.51 16.03
N GLU A 340 -5.35 -28.55 15.84
CA GLU A 340 -4.47 -28.01 16.89
C GLU A 340 -4.96 -26.70 17.52
N GLY A 341 -5.87 -25.96 16.87
CA GLY A 341 -6.44 -24.76 17.44
C GLY A 341 -6.92 -23.71 16.44
N GLN A 342 -6.82 -22.45 16.84
CA GLN A 342 -7.21 -21.29 16.02
C GLN A 342 -5.98 -20.60 15.46
N ILE A 343 -6.13 -20.04 14.28
CA ILE A 343 -5.20 -19.04 13.72
C ILE A 343 -5.80 -17.64 13.87
N ALA A 344 -4.96 -16.61 13.86
CA ALA A 344 -5.37 -15.21 14.01
C ALA A 344 -5.62 -14.52 12.67
N SER A 345 -4.84 -14.82 11.63
CA SER A 345 -4.96 -14.19 10.32
C SER A 345 -4.39 -15.06 9.21
N TYR A 346 -4.70 -14.69 7.96
CA TYR A 346 -4.09 -15.30 6.79
C TYR A 346 -3.86 -14.30 5.65
N SER A 347 -2.98 -14.65 4.72
CA SER A 347 -2.78 -13.93 3.47
C SER A 347 -2.52 -14.89 2.29
N ILE A 348 -2.89 -14.46 1.08
CA ILE A 348 -2.70 -15.17 -0.19
C ILE A 348 -2.32 -14.13 -1.24
N PRO A 349 -1.03 -13.97 -1.60
CA PRO A 349 -0.63 -13.06 -2.66
C PRO A 349 -1.13 -13.59 -4.01
N GLY A 350 -1.71 -12.68 -4.80
CA GLY A 350 -2.17 -12.93 -6.16
C GLY A 350 -1.14 -12.51 -7.22
N THR A 351 -1.62 -12.44 -8.47
CA THR A 351 -0.82 -12.21 -9.67
C THR A 351 -0.08 -10.88 -9.61
N PHE A 352 -0.68 -9.88 -8.95
CA PHE A 352 -0.09 -8.57 -8.73
C PHE A 352 1.31 -8.68 -8.13
N PHE A 353 1.49 -9.53 -7.12
CA PHE A 353 2.78 -9.67 -6.44
C PHE A 353 3.79 -10.56 -7.16
N ASP A 354 3.40 -11.21 -8.27
CA ASP A 354 4.32 -11.96 -9.14
C ASP A 354 5.11 -11.05 -10.09
N ALA A 355 4.80 -9.76 -10.14
CA ALA A 355 5.55 -8.80 -10.94
C ALA A 355 7.01 -8.69 -10.43
N PRO A 356 8.03 -8.63 -11.31
CA PRO A 356 9.44 -8.64 -10.93
C PRO A 356 9.88 -7.55 -9.94
N GLU A 357 9.20 -6.41 -9.95
CA GLU A 357 9.39 -5.26 -9.07
C GLU A 357 8.74 -5.37 -7.68
N ARG A 358 7.95 -6.42 -7.43
CA ARG A 358 7.15 -6.61 -6.22
C ARG A 358 7.64 -7.80 -5.42
N GLU A 359 7.28 -7.80 -4.14
CA GLU A 359 7.79 -8.75 -3.16
C GLU A 359 6.68 -9.17 -2.22
N TYR A 360 6.59 -10.46 -1.92
CA TYR A 360 5.54 -11.01 -1.06
C TYR A 360 5.70 -10.55 0.39
N TRP A 361 6.94 -10.38 0.84
CA TRP A 361 7.20 -10.04 2.24
C TRP A 361 6.53 -8.73 2.64
N SER A 362 6.49 -7.73 1.76
CA SER A 362 5.90 -6.44 2.11
C SER A 362 4.38 -6.50 2.19
N TYR A 363 3.73 -7.32 1.35
CA TYR A 363 2.31 -7.64 1.48
C TYR A 363 2.01 -8.36 2.79
N TRP A 364 2.78 -9.40 3.13
CA TRP A 364 2.61 -10.11 4.40
C TRP A 364 2.77 -9.19 5.61
N ALA A 365 3.75 -8.28 5.58
CA ALA A 365 3.96 -7.28 6.62
C ALA A 365 2.78 -6.29 6.73
N HIS A 366 2.28 -5.79 5.59
CA HIS A 366 1.14 -4.88 5.53
C HIS A 366 -0.11 -5.49 6.16
N GLU A 367 -0.50 -6.67 5.68
CA GLU A 367 -1.70 -7.35 6.18
C GLU A 367 -1.57 -7.71 7.66
N PHE A 368 -0.38 -8.18 8.09
CA PHE A 368 -0.19 -8.46 9.50
C PHE A 368 -0.25 -7.21 10.38
N GLY A 369 0.18 -6.05 9.89
CA GLY A 369 0.03 -4.78 10.59
C GLY A 369 -1.43 -4.50 10.95
N HIS A 370 -2.37 -4.77 10.03
CA HIS A 370 -3.80 -4.72 10.33
C HIS A 370 -4.21 -5.79 11.35
N ALA A 371 -3.72 -7.04 11.21
CA ALA A 371 -4.04 -8.10 12.16
C ALA A 371 -3.65 -7.78 13.62
N ILE A 372 -2.61 -6.96 13.83
CA ILE A 372 -2.21 -6.46 15.15
C ILE A 372 -2.83 -5.10 15.53
N GLY A 373 -3.80 -4.62 14.75
CA GLY A 373 -4.61 -3.45 15.07
C GLY A 373 -4.08 -2.11 14.58
N LEU A 374 -3.13 -2.08 13.64
CA LEU A 374 -2.63 -0.83 13.06
C LEU A 374 -3.53 -0.38 11.90
N GLY A 375 -3.93 0.90 11.91
CA GLY A 375 -4.78 1.48 10.87
C GLY A 375 -4.06 1.65 9.53
N HIS A 376 -4.81 1.61 8.43
CA HIS A 376 -4.30 1.88 7.08
C HIS A 376 -4.01 3.37 6.93
N VAL A 377 -2.80 3.73 6.48
CA VAL A 377 -2.34 5.11 6.36
C VAL A 377 -2.75 5.70 5.02
N GLY A 378 -3.64 6.71 5.05
CA GLY A 378 -4.20 7.31 3.85
C GLY A 378 -5.40 6.53 3.32
N GLY A 379 -6.19 7.20 2.48
CA GLY A 379 -7.51 6.72 2.08
C GLY A 379 -7.61 6.16 0.67
N TRP A 380 -8.52 5.20 0.49
CA TRP A 380 -8.87 4.62 -0.81
C TRP A 380 -9.61 5.61 -1.73
N SER A 381 -10.16 6.69 -1.16
CA SER A 381 -11.10 7.62 -1.80
C SER A 381 -10.57 9.04 -2.04
N GLU A 382 -9.41 9.41 -1.49
CA GLU A 382 -8.87 10.78 -1.53
C GLU A 382 -7.72 10.93 -2.54
N LEU A 383 -7.82 10.27 -3.69
CA LEU A 383 -6.96 10.62 -4.83
C LEU A 383 -7.31 12.05 -5.30
N PRO A 384 -6.31 12.92 -5.52
CA PRO A 384 -4.90 12.59 -5.76
C PRO A 384 -3.93 12.73 -4.56
N ILE A 385 -4.41 12.90 -3.33
CA ILE A 385 -3.58 13.25 -2.16
C ILE A 385 -3.59 12.11 -1.13
N ASN A 386 -2.77 11.09 -1.37
CA ASN A 386 -2.22 10.26 -0.30
C ASN A 386 -0.74 10.55 -0.22
N THR A 387 -0.38 11.59 0.52
CA THR A 387 0.97 12.14 0.53
C THR A 387 1.93 11.35 1.41
N PHE A 388 1.43 10.62 2.41
CA PHE A 388 2.26 9.79 3.29
C PHE A 388 2.33 8.30 2.89
N ASN A 389 1.35 7.82 2.12
CA ASN A 389 1.21 6.41 1.74
C ASN A 389 2.50 5.75 1.19
N PRO A 390 3.31 6.39 0.32
CA PRO A 390 4.55 5.80 -0.18
C PRO A 390 5.67 5.67 0.89
N PHE A 391 5.52 6.35 2.03
CA PHE A 391 6.50 6.47 3.10
C PHE A 391 6.15 5.62 4.33
N ASP A 392 5.03 4.90 4.29
CA ASP A 392 4.59 3.96 5.31
C ASP A 392 4.05 2.67 4.68
N ILE A 393 4.53 1.51 5.15
CA ILE A 393 4.13 0.21 4.62
C ILE A 393 2.63 -0.04 4.80
N LEU A 394 1.98 0.54 5.81
CA LEU A 394 0.52 0.44 6.02
C LEU A 394 -0.28 1.43 5.19
N GLY A 395 0.38 2.31 4.45
CA GLY A 395 -0.22 3.00 3.33
C GLY A 395 0.02 2.26 2.03
N GLY A 396 1.29 1.99 1.72
CA GLY A 396 1.68 1.33 0.48
C GLY A 396 2.81 0.33 0.70
N GLN A 397 2.47 -0.96 0.68
CA GLN A 397 3.40 -2.07 0.78
C GLN A 397 4.46 -2.09 -0.34
N ASP A 398 4.19 -1.41 -1.44
CA ASP A 398 5.09 -1.27 -2.60
C ASP A 398 5.78 0.09 -2.65
N GLY A 399 5.57 0.94 -1.64
CA GLY A 399 6.20 2.26 -1.51
C GLY A 399 7.72 2.18 -1.44
N PRO A 400 8.45 3.24 -1.84
CA PRO A 400 9.91 3.22 -1.91
C PRO A 400 10.61 2.96 -0.58
N THR A 401 10.03 3.42 0.53
CA THR A 401 10.68 3.27 1.84
C THR A 401 10.50 1.87 2.42
N ARG A 402 9.32 1.25 2.19
CA ARG A 402 8.81 0.05 2.87
C ARG A 402 9.08 0.06 4.37
N GLU A 403 8.82 1.19 4.98
CA GLU A 403 9.12 1.47 6.38
C GLU A 403 7.82 1.60 7.17
N LEU A 404 7.80 1.24 8.46
CA LEU A 404 6.69 1.55 9.35
C LEU A 404 7.03 2.83 10.12
N SER A 405 6.21 3.87 10.00
CA SER A 405 6.49 5.17 10.62
C SER A 405 6.66 5.10 12.13
N GLY A 406 7.44 6.04 12.67
CA GLY A 406 7.71 6.11 14.10
C GLY A 406 6.44 6.29 14.92
N TRP A 407 5.46 7.06 14.41
CA TRP A 407 4.14 7.15 15.04
C TRP A 407 3.46 5.79 15.17
N MET A 408 3.39 5.01 14.09
CA MET A 408 2.74 3.70 14.09
C MET A 408 3.48 2.70 14.99
N ARG A 409 4.82 2.76 15.04
CA ARG A 409 5.62 1.95 15.98
C ARG A 409 5.46 2.37 17.42
N PHE A 410 5.31 3.66 17.71
CA PHE A 410 5.07 4.17 19.06
C PHE A 410 3.67 3.76 19.55
N PHE A 411 2.64 3.97 18.72
CA PHE A 411 1.29 3.47 18.97
C PHE A 411 1.25 1.95 19.16
N GLY A 412 1.99 1.19 18.34
CA GLY A 412 2.12 -0.26 18.43
C GLY A 412 3.00 -0.79 19.58
N ARG A 413 3.61 0.09 20.39
CA ARG A 413 4.57 -0.22 21.48
C ARG A 413 5.86 -0.90 21.06
N TRP A 414 6.23 -0.73 19.79
CA TRP A 414 7.51 -1.16 19.26
C TRP A 414 8.63 -0.16 19.55
N ILE A 415 8.34 1.14 19.54
CA ILE A 415 9.23 2.15 20.14
C ILE A 415 8.85 2.31 21.62
N PRO A 416 9.77 2.06 22.57
CA PRO A 416 9.50 2.26 23.99
C PRO A 416 9.50 3.76 24.35
N ASP A 417 8.80 4.11 25.43
CA ASP A 417 8.54 5.50 25.84
C ASP A 417 9.84 6.30 26.01
N GLU A 418 10.91 5.70 26.52
CA GLU A 418 12.22 6.33 26.72
C GLU A 418 12.97 6.69 25.43
N ARG A 419 12.54 6.17 24.27
CA ARG A 419 13.08 6.52 22.95
C ARG A 419 12.27 7.62 22.25
N VAL A 420 11.27 8.18 22.92
CA VAL A 420 10.43 9.25 22.40
C VAL A 420 10.68 10.53 23.19
N PHE A 421 11.04 11.60 22.47
CA PHE A 421 11.05 12.93 23.05
C PHE A 421 9.65 13.53 22.97
N CYS A 422 9.08 13.90 24.12
CA CYS A 422 7.76 14.50 24.21
C CYS A 422 7.85 15.93 24.72
N ARG A 423 7.27 16.89 24.00
CA ARG A 423 7.13 18.25 24.50
C ARG A 423 6.07 19.05 23.79
N GLN A 424 5.18 19.72 24.51
CA GLN A 424 4.17 20.60 23.91
C GLN A 424 4.82 21.68 23.05
N ALA A 425 4.31 21.87 21.83
CA ALA A 425 4.82 22.85 20.88
C ALA A 425 4.79 24.29 21.44
N SER A 426 3.80 24.61 22.27
CA SER A 426 3.65 25.92 22.93
C SER A 426 4.78 26.26 23.91
N GLN A 427 5.46 25.25 24.47
CA GLN A 427 6.55 25.39 25.45
C GLN A 427 7.93 25.44 24.79
N ILE A 428 8.00 25.34 23.47
CA ILE A 428 9.26 25.39 22.73
C ILE A 428 9.60 26.86 22.46
N ARG A 429 10.80 27.27 22.86
CA ARG A 429 11.46 28.48 22.35
C ARG A 429 12.51 28.08 21.34
N GLU A 430 13.45 27.25 21.79
CA GLU A 430 14.53 26.67 21.01
C GLU A 430 14.97 25.37 21.68
N ILE A 431 15.06 24.28 20.90
CA ILE A 431 15.56 22.98 21.37
C ILE A 431 16.45 22.41 20.28
N GLU A 432 17.61 21.91 20.66
CA GLU A 432 18.46 21.07 19.81
C GLU A 432 18.46 19.65 20.36
N MET A 433 18.41 18.66 19.47
CA MET A 433 18.45 17.25 19.85
C MET A 433 19.04 16.40 18.73
N THR A 434 19.44 15.17 19.08
CA THR A 434 19.92 14.18 18.11
C THR A 434 18.93 13.03 18.00
N LEU A 435 18.53 12.69 16.76
CA LEU A 435 17.69 11.54 16.43
C LEU A 435 18.54 10.40 15.86
N ALA A 436 18.34 9.20 16.40
CA ALA A 436 18.82 7.96 15.82
C ALA A 436 17.92 7.56 14.63
N PRO A 437 18.49 7.03 13.53
CA PRO A 437 17.72 6.50 12.42
C PRO A 437 16.65 5.50 12.86
N LEU A 438 15.44 5.61 12.33
CA LEU A 438 14.27 4.81 12.78
C LEU A 438 14.51 3.29 12.69
N SER A 439 15.21 2.85 11.65
CA SER A 439 15.60 1.45 11.41
C SER A 439 17.10 1.19 11.59
N GLY A 440 17.78 2.04 12.38
CA GLY A 440 19.18 1.87 12.73
C GLY A 440 19.38 1.14 14.06
N SER A 441 20.52 0.49 14.26
CA SER A 441 20.86 -0.18 15.55
C SER A 441 21.36 0.78 16.63
N GLN A 442 21.60 2.05 16.27
CA GLN A 442 22.13 3.07 17.15
C GLN A 442 21.23 3.33 18.37
N PRO A 443 21.80 3.55 19.58
CA PRO A 443 21.01 3.99 20.73
C PRO A 443 20.59 5.45 20.59
N GLY A 444 19.55 5.86 21.32
CA GLY A 444 19.09 7.24 21.40
C GLY A 444 17.60 7.39 21.07
N LEU A 445 17.18 8.64 20.90
CA LEU A 445 15.81 8.98 20.55
C LEU A 445 15.50 8.57 19.11
N ARG A 446 14.38 7.88 18.89
CA ARG A 446 13.89 7.51 17.56
C ARG A 446 12.93 8.54 16.97
N LEU A 447 12.24 9.24 17.87
CA LEU A 447 11.06 10.02 17.53
C LEU A 447 10.99 11.25 18.45
N ALA A 448 10.65 12.41 17.88
CA ALA A 448 10.18 13.55 18.64
C ALA A 448 8.71 13.80 18.31
N ILE A 449 7.90 13.96 19.35
CA ILE A 449 6.46 14.24 19.25
C ILE A 449 6.19 15.55 19.97
N LEU A 450 5.63 16.50 19.22
CA LEU A 450 5.32 17.85 19.69
C LEU A 450 3.81 18.09 19.64
N PRO A 451 3.07 17.84 20.72
CA PRO A 451 1.63 18.11 20.77
C PRO A 451 1.34 19.59 20.50
N ILE A 452 0.51 19.85 19.49
CA ILE A 452 0.03 21.18 19.11
C ILE A 452 -1.33 21.45 19.80
N SER A 453 -2.16 20.41 19.89
CA SER A 453 -3.45 20.42 20.57
C SER A 453 -3.72 19.03 21.16
N GLN A 454 -4.92 18.82 21.72
CA GLN A 454 -5.34 17.50 22.23
C GLN A 454 -5.49 16.43 21.13
N SER A 455 -5.53 16.83 19.86
CA SER A 455 -5.78 15.92 18.73
C SER A 455 -4.78 16.09 17.59
N ARG A 456 -3.72 16.89 17.73
CA ARG A 456 -2.71 17.10 16.69
C ARG A 456 -1.30 17.20 17.27
N ALA A 457 -0.32 16.66 16.56
CA ALA A 457 1.10 16.81 16.87
C ALA A 457 1.95 17.00 15.61
N VAL A 458 3.07 17.70 15.76
CA VAL A 458 4.20 17.57 14.83
C VAL A 458 5.04 16.38 15.28
N ILE A 459 5.41 15.51 14.33
CA ILE A 459 6.25 14.35 14.56
C ILE A 459 7.48 14.45 13.68
N ILE A 460 8.64 14.12 14.24
CA ILE A 460 9.94 14.22 13.59
C ILE A 460 10.70 12.91 13.79
N GLU A 461 11.18 12.33 12.69
CA GLU A 461 11.94 11.08 12.71
C GLU A 461 13.04 11.07 11.66
N SER A 462 14.08 10.28 11.92
CA SER A 462 15.23 10.11 11.03
C SER A 462 15.02 8.88 10.13
N ARG A 463 15.02 9.07 8.80
CA ARG A 463 14.80 8.02 7.79
C ARG A 463 16.09 7.72 7.02
N ARG A 464 16.26 6.45 6.66
CA ARG A 464 17.38 5.98 5.84
C ARG A 464 16.86 5.07 4.73
N TYR A 465 17.54 5.08 3.59
CA TYR A 465 17.43 4.00 2.63
C TYR A 465 18.02 2.73 3.24
N THR A 466 17.29 1.62 3.18
CA THR A 466 17.71 0.34 3.75
C THR A 466 17.62 -0.76 2.70
N LYS A 467 18.04 -1.98 3.06
CA LYS A 467 17.85 -3.17 2.22
C LYS A 467 16.36 -3.49 1.91
N PHE A 468 15.44 -2.97 2.73
CA PHE A 468 14.00 -3.14 2.54
C PHE A 468 13.44 -2.15 1.51
N SER A 469 14.10 -1.01 1.35
CA SER A 469 13.73 0.07 0.45
C SER A 469 13.96 -0.31 -1.02
N CYS A 470 13.36 0.45 -1.93
CA CYS A 470 13.59 0.39 -3.35
C CYS A 470 13.70 1.82 -3.92
N GLY A 471 14.08 1.98 -5.17
CA GLY A 471 14.16 3.25 -5.86
C GLY A 471 15.48 3.98 -5.61
N ILE A 472 15.39 5.28 -5.31
CA ILE A 472 16.54 6.16 -5.15
C ILE A 472 17.26 5.85 -3.83
N ASP A 473 18.51 5.37 -3.90
CA ASP A 473 19.29 4.86 -2.77
C ASP A 473 20.04 5.93 -1.95
N THR A 474 19.98 7.19 -2.40
CA THR A 474 20.62 8.33 -1.74
C THR A 474 19.71 9.09 -0.77
N LYS A 475 18.44 8.69 -0.64
CA LYS A 475 17.42 9.38 0.14
C LYS A 475 17.55 9.05 1.63
N ASN A 476 18.32 9.86 2.35
CA ASN A 476 18.58 9.76 3.78
C ASN A 476 18.41 11.12 4.44
N GLY A 477 17.55 11.25 5.44
CA GLY A 477 17.26 12.56 6.03
C GLY A 477 16.18 12.51 7.12
N VAL A 478 15.68 13.68 7.49
CA VAL A 478 14.67 13.83 8.55
C VAL A 478 13.29 14.02 7.94
N LEU A 479 12.33 13.19 8.32
CA LEU A 479 10.94 13.35 7.94
C LEU A 479 10.18 14.11 9.05
N VAL A 480 9.50 15.19 8.66
CA VAL A 480 8.60 15.96 9.53
C VAL A 480 7.18 15.77 9.02
N TYR A 481 6.24 15.46 9.91
CA TYR A 481 4.84 15.27 9.54
C TYR A 481 3.90 15.68 10.66
N ILE A 482 2.65 15.97 10.30
CA ILE A 482 1.58 16.22 11.26
C ILE A 482 0.82 14.91 11.46
N TYR A 483 0.54 14.59 12.72
CA TYR A 483 -0.48 13.62 13.09
C TYR A 483 -1.80 14.33 13.39
N ASP A 484 -2.91 13.85 12.83
CA ASP A 484 -4.27 14.33 13.09
C ASP A 484 -5.15 13.19 13.63
N ALA A 485 -5.42 13.24 14.93
CA ALA A 485 -6.21 12.23 15.63
C ALA A 485 -7.71 12.27 15.32
N THR A 486 -8.18 13.27 14.55
CA THR A 486 -9.57 13.29 14.04
C THR A 486 -9.76 12.39 12.83
N LYS A 487 -8.67 11.86 12.29
CA LYS A 487 -8.60 10.95 11.15
C LYS A 487 -8.17 9.56 11.60
N GLY A 488 -8.80 8.54 11.04
CA GLY A 488 -8.61 7.13 11.45
C GLY A 488 -8.19 6.21 10.31
N HIS A 489 -8.40 4.92 10.51
CA HIS A 489 -8.15 3.88 9.50
C HIS A 489 -8.72 4.25 8.12
N GLY A 490 -7.87 4.24 7.09
CA GLY A 490 -8.28 4.58 5.73
C GLY A 490 -8.49 6.08 5.50
N GLU A 491 -7.97 6.94 6.38
CA GLU A 491 -7.90 8.39 6.20
C GLU A 491 -6.44 8.88 6.30
N GLU A 492 -6.17 10.09 5.82
CA GLU A 492 -4.83 10.70 5.87
C GLU A 492 -4.53 11.33 7.25
N PHE A 493 -4.34 10.48 8.27
CA PHE A 493 -3.98 10.94 9.63
C PHE A 493 -2.49 11.29 9.80
N LEU A 494 -1.64 11.01 8.81
CA LEU A 494 -0.23 11.42 8.76
C LEU A 494 -0.01 12.29 7.53
N ILE A 495 0.51 13.51 7.72
CA ILE A 495 0.63 14.53 6.67
C ILE A 495 2.07 15.05 6.61
N PRO A 496 2.88 14.66 5.62
CA PRO A 496 4.29 15.07 5.52
C PRO A 496 4.42 16.57 5.27
N GLN A 497 5.45 17.16 5.87
CA GLN A 497 5.79 18.56 5.72
C GLN A 497 7.12 18.66 4.97
N ALA A 498 7.02 19.03 3.69
CA ALA A 498 8.16 19.11 2.77
C ALA A 498 8.49 20.57 2.43
N PRO A 499 9.74 20.86 2.01
CA PRO A 499 10.05 22.13 1.37
C PRO A 499 9.17 22.35 0.13
N THR A 500 8.64 23.57 -0.06
CA THR A 500 7.62 23.89 -1.07
C THR A 500 8.09 23.77 -2.53
N THR A 501 9.38 23.60 -2.77
CA THR A 501 10.01 23.57 -4.10
C THR A 501 10.57 22.20 -4.49
N ARG A 502 10.15 21.11 -3.82
CA ARG A 502 10.66 19.77 -4.12
C ARG A 502 10.19 19.27 -5.50
N PRO A 503 11.10 18.76 -6.35
CA PRO A 503 10.72 18.15 -7.61
C PRO A 503 9.97 16.84 -7.36
N ILE A 504 9.07 16.49 -8.29
CA ILE A 504 8.46 15.16 -8.34
C ILE A 504 9.49 14.17 -8.89
N GLU A 505 9.73 13.07 -8.17
CA GLU A 505 10.77 12.10 -8.52
C GLU A 505 10.16 10.75 -8.88
N SER A 506 10.73 10.13 -9.92
CA SER A 506 10.44 8.74 -10.28
C SER A 506 11.28 7.80 -9.44
N HIS A 507 10.64 6.82 -8.82
CA HIS A 507 11.31 5.79 -8.03
C HIS A 507 11.58 4.52 -8.84
N ASN A 508 11.26 4.51 -10.14
CA ASN A 508 11.58 3.42 -11.07
C ASN A 508 13.04 3.52 -11.58
N VAL A 509 13.98 3.65 -10.65
CA VAL A 509 15.41 3.82 -10.87
C VAL A 509 16.20 3.10 -9.78
N GLY A 510 17.53 3.10 -9.87
CA GLY A 510 18.41 2.47 -8.88
C GLY A 510 18.53 0.96 -9.07
N LYS A 511 19.22 0.31 -8.12
CA LYS A 511 19.51 -1.15 -8.19
C LYS A 511 18.26 -2.01 -8.01
N LYS A 512 17.27 -1.50 -7.29
CA LYS A 512 15.99 -2.15 -7.02
C LYS A 512 14.89 -1.14 -7.34
N PRO A 513 14.41 -1.04 -8.59
CA PRO A 513 13.40 -0.05 -8.96
C PRO A 513 12.07 -0.26 -8.22
N CYS A 514 11.38 0.83 -7.88
CA CYS A 514 10.00 0.77 -7.39
C CYS A 514 9.01 1.13 -8.49
N MET A 515 7.93 0.36 -8.58
CA MET A 515 6.80 0.68 -9.45
C MET A 515 5.73 1.45 -8.68
N THR A 516 6.05 2.72 -8.41
CA THR A 516 5.14 3.67 -7.74
C THR A 516 4.87 4.88 -8.61
N THR A 517 3.76 5.56 -8.34
CA THR A 517 3.54 6.90 -8.89
C THR A 517 4.68 7.83 -8.47
N PRO A 518 5.17 8.71 -9.36
CA PRO A 518 6.16 9.71 -8.98
C PRO A 518 5.63 10.63 -7.88
N ILE A 519 6.47 10.92 -6.89
CA ILE A 519 6.12 11.69 -5.69
C ILE A 519 7.26 12.66 -5.34
N PRO A 520 6.96 13.79 -4.70
CA PRO A 520 8.01 14.66 -4.19
C PRO A 520 8.71 14.01 -2.99
N ASP A 521 9.96 14.39 -2.79
CA ASP A 521 10.78 13.97 -1.65
C ASP A 521 10.49 14.83 -0.41
N PRO A 522 9.88 14.26 0.66
CA PRO A 522 9.51 15.01 1.85
C PRO A 522 10.64 15.13 2.87
N LEU A 523 11.78 14.45 2.68
CA LEU A 523 12.86 14.47 3.65
C LEU A 523 13.52 15.84 3.70
N LEU A 524 14.02 16.22 4.87
CA LEU A 524 14.93 17.33 5.08
C LEU A 524 16.36 16.81 5.13
N TYR A 525 17.25 17.47 4.40
CA TYR A 525 18.68 17.25 4.39
C TYR A 525 19.42 18.28 5.24
N GLU A 526 20.70 18.03 5.49
CA GLU A 526 21.56 18.94 6.25
C GLU A 526 21.48 20.38 5.71
N GLY A 527 21.22 21.34 6.60
CA GLY A 527 21.04 22.75 6.29
C GLY A 527 19.61 23.15 5.91
N GLU A 528 18.75 22.20 5.54
CA GLU A 528 17.36 22.48 5.18
C GLU A 528 16.45 22.58 6.40
N LYS A 529 15.30 23.22 6.19
CA LYS A 529 14.28 23.46 7.21
C LYS A 529 12.88 23.49 6.63
N VAL A 530 11.90 23.24 7.49
CA VAL A 530 10.48 23.45 7.20
C VAL A 530 9.82 24.22 8.34
N SER A 531 8.82 25.03 8.01
CA SER A 531 7.97 25.68 9.00
C SER A 531 6.61 24.99 9.04
N VAL A 532 6.17 24.62 10.25
CA VAL A 532 4.94 23.86 10.49
C VAL A 532 4.36 24.28 11.83
N GLU A 533 3.06 24.63 11.87
CA GLU A 533 2.30 24.82 13.12
C GLU A 533 2.98 25.79 14.12
N GLY A 534 3.56 26.89 13.61
CA GLY A 534 4.25 27.89 14.42
C GLY A 534 5.66 27.52 14.87
N LEU A 535 6.20 26.40 14.37
CA LEU A 535 7.58 25.96 14.60
C LEU A 535 8.39 26.00 13.31
N THR A 536 9.71 26.04 13.44
CA THR A 536 10.69 25.76 12.40
C THR A 536 11.54 24.58 12.84
N ILE A 537 11.61 23.54 12.01
CA ILE A 537 12.45 22.36 12.21
C ILE A 537 13.57 22.43 11.17
N GLN A 538 14.81 22.43 11.63
CA GLN A 538 16.01 22.47 10.80
C GLN A 538 16.91 21.27 11.08
N VAL A 539 17.48 20.69 10.02
CA VAL A 539 18.53 19.68 10.16
C VAL A 539 19.88 20.39 10.22
N LEU A 540 20.58 20.27 11.34
CA LEU A 540 21.89 20.87 11.55
C LEU A 540 23.02 20.00 11.01
N LEU A 541 22.95 18.68 11.26
CA LEU A 541 23.96 17.70 10.86
C LEU A 541 23.29 16.41 10.41
N HIS A 542 23.80 15.79 9.35
CA HIS A 542 23.37 14.48 8.86
C HIS A 542 24.53 13.48 8.83
N GLY A 543 24.31 12.27 9.34
CA GLY A 543 25.29 11.20 9.36
C GLY A 543 24.73 9.89 9.91
N ASN A 544 25.50 9.20 10.76
CA ASN A 544 25.02 8.05 11.54
C ASN A 544 23.86 8.42 12.49
N TYR A 545 23.73 9.71 12.81
CA TYR A 545 22.60 10.35 13.48
C TYR A 545 22.19 11.62 12.73
N ASP A 546 21.00 12.15 13.01
CA ASP A 546 20.59 13.48 12.57
C ASP A 546 20.48 14.42 13.77
N ARG A 547 21.23 15.53 13.75
CA ARG A 547 21.04 16.60 14.73
C ARG A 547 20.06 17.61 14.17
N ILE A 548 19.02 17.92 14.94
CA ILE A 548 17.97 18.85 14.56
C ILE A 548 17.86 20.00 15.56
N LYS A 549 17.35 21.12 15.06
CA LYS A 549 16.98 22.30 15.83
C LYS A 549 15.50 22.62 15.61
N ILE A 550 14.79 22.88 16.69
CA ILE A 550 13.37 23.21 16.70
C ILE A 550 13.24 24.58 17.36
N THR A 551 12.76 25.57 16.62
CA THR A 551 12.55 26.94 17.12
C THR A 551 11.11 27.37 16.94
N LYS A 552 10.61 28.21 17.84
CA LYS A 552 9.33 28.90 17.63
C LYS A 552 9.47 29.95 16.52
N ASN A 553 8.48 30.04 15.64
CA ASN A 553 8.43 31.10 14.65
C ASN A 553 8.10 32.42 15.36
N SER A 554 8.83 33.47 14.98
CA SER A 554 8.65 34.83 15.51
C SER A 554 7.29 35.41 15.17
#